data_AF-A0A9E6S6T6-F1
#
_entry.id   AF-A0A9E6S6T6-F1
#
_cell.length_a   1.000
_cell.length_b   1.000
_cell.length_c   1.000
_cell.angle_alpha   90.00
_cell.angle_beta   90.00
_cell.angle_gamma   90.00
#
_symmetry.space_group_name_H-M   'P 1'
#
loop_
_entity.id
_entity.type
_entity.pdbx_description
1 polymer ?
#
loop_
_entity_poly.entity_id
_entity_poly.type
_entity_poly.pdbx_seq_one_letter_code
_entity_poly.pdbx_strand_id
1 'polypeptide(L)'
;MTSRTVNGVITSILSQQTFSDSSRTEAAQLFTHGVLTFTSGANKGISTEILSFQSPEIQLALPLPFTPMIGDAYSMTQGCDRSFTTCSTRFNNALNFRGEPHIPGTDRLLETAATRQRS
;
A
#
# COMPACT_ATOMS: atom_id res chain seq x y z
N MET A 1 -2.06 -16.52 17.22
CA MET A 1 -1.28 -15.55 16.42
C MET A 1 -1.64 -15.80 14.96
N THR A 2 -2.71 -15.18 14.46
CA THR A 2 -3.16 -15.37 13.07
C THR A 2 -2.10 -14.77 12.15
N SER A 3 -1.44 -15.63 11.37
CA SER A 3 -0.47 -15.21 10.36
C SER A 3 -1.12 -14.16 9.46
N ARG A 4 -0.49 -12.99 9.36
CA ARG A 4 -0.99 -11.84 8.58
C ARG A 4 -0.53 -11.85 7.14
N THR A 5 0.27 -12.86 6.78
CA THR A 5 0.89 -13.02 5.47
C THR A 5 0.42 -14.31 4.84
N VAL A 6 0.02 -14.23 3.58
CA VAL A 6 -0.43 -15.34 2.74
C VAL A 6 0.49 -15.42 1.53
N ASN A 7 0.90 -16.63 1.16
CA ASN A 7 1.72 -16.87 -0.02
C ASN A 7 0.84 -17.39 -1.17
N GLY A 8 1.15 -16.99 -2.39
CA GLY A 8 0.38 -17.32 -3.58
C GLY A 8 1.23 -17.39 -4.82
N VAL A 9 0.59 -17.79 -5.91
CA VAL A 9 1.19 -17.85 -7.25
C VAL A 9 0.25 -17.20 -8.25
N ILE A 10 0.81 -16.48 -9.22
CA ILE A 10 0.01 -15.84 -10.26
C ILE A 10 -0.52 -16.92 -11.20
N THR A 11 -1.84 -16.91 -11.43
CA THR A 11 -2.52 -17.86 -12.32
C THR A 11 -2.96 -17.25 -13.64
N SER A 12 -3.17 -15.93 -13.67
CA SER A 12 -3.51 -15.17 -14.87
C SER A 12 -2.98 -13.74 -14.75
N ILE A 13 -2.64 -13.14 -15.89
CA ILE A 13 -2.11 -11.77 -15.97
C ILE A 13 -3.02 -10.95 -16.84
N LEU A 14 -3.49 -9.83 -16.31
CA LEU A 14 -4.26 -8.84 -17.07
C LEU A 14 -3.33 -7.70 -17.53
N SER A 15 -2.42 -7.25 -16.66
CA SER A 15 -1.45 -6.19 -16.95
C SER A 15 -0.24 -6.23 -15.99
N GLN A 16 0.69 -5.29 -16.13
CA GLN A 16 1.81 -5.08 -15.19
C GLN A 16 1.36 -4.57 -13.80
N GLN A 17 0.08 -4.27 -13.62
CA GLN A 17 -0.53 -3.78 -12.37
C GLN A 17 -1.66 -4.68 -11.86
N THR A 18 -2.20 -5.55 -12.72
CA THR A 18 -3.38 -6.35 -12.39
C THR A 18 -3.15 -7.80 -12.80
N PHE A 19 -3.31 -8.70 -11.84
CA PHE A 19 -3.19 -10.14 -12.06
C PHE A 19 -4.15 -10.88 -11.13
N SER A 20 -4.31 -12.18 -11.36
CA SER A 20 -5.24 -12.99 -10.59
C SER A 20 -4.59 -14.28 -10.09
N ASP A 21 -4.97 -14.68 -8.88
CA ASP A 21 -4.63 -15.97 -8.27
C ASP A 21 -5.92 -16.72 -7.94
N SER A 22 -6.27 -17.71 -8.76
CA SER A 22 -7.51 -18.49 -8.65
C SER A 22 -7.59 -19.33 -7.38
N SER A 23 -6.48 -19.48 -6.63
CA SER A 23 -6.47 -20.16 -5.34
C SER A 23 -6.89 -19.25 -4.17
N ARG A 24 -7.18 -17.97 -4.43
CA ARG A 24 -7.66 -17.00 -3.42
C ARG A 24 -9.17 -17.10 -3.23
N THR A 25 -9.57 -17.01 -1.97
CA THR A 25 -10.98 -17.09 -1.52
C THR A 25 -11.27 -16.12 -0.37
N GLU A 26 -10.31 -15.27 -0.03
CA GLU A 26 -10.41 -14.32 1.06
C GLU A 26 -11.45 -13.23 0.75
N ALA A 27 -11.98 -12.62 1.81
CA ALA A 27 -12.93 -11.53 1.68
C ALA A 27 -12.34 -10.36 0.86
N ALA A 28 -13.18 -9.74 0.04
CA ALA A 28 -12.82 -8.51 -0.65
C ALA A 28 -12.31 -7.47 0.36
N GLN A 29 -11.35 -6.65 -0.07
CA GLN A 29 -10.70 -5.62 0.74
C GLN A 29 -9.78 -6.10 1.88
N LEU A 30 -9.66 -7.41 2.14
CA LEU A 30 -8.80 -7.92 3.23
C LEU A 30 -7.32 -7.53 3.07
N PHE A 31 -6.85 -7.47 1.82
CA PHE A 31 -5.48 -7.10 1.48
C PHE A 31 -5.36 -5.69 0.89
N THR A 32 -6.45 -4.94 0.77
CA THR A 32 -6.40 -3.54 0.32
C THR A 32 -5.57 -2.71 1.29
N HIS A 33 -4.69 -1.85 0.77
CA HIS A 33 -3.65 -1.13 1.53
C HIS A 33 -2.64 -2.05 2.23
N GLY A 34 -2.57 -3.30 1.80
CA GLY A 34 -1.54 -4.27 2.19
C GLY A 34 -0.29 -4.15 1.34
N VAL A 35 0.68 -5.01 1.65
CA VAL A 35 1.94 -5.09 0.89
C VAL A 35 2.05 -6.45 0.23
N LEU A 36 2.30 -6.46 -1.07
CA LEU A 36 2.63 -7.65 -1.84
C LEU A 36 4.13 -7.64 -2.16
N THR A 37 4.81 -8.74 -1.89
CA THR A 37 6.23 -8.93 -2.18
C THR A 37 6.41 -10.16 -3.05
N PHE A 38 7.09 -10.00 -4.17
CA PHE A 38 7.42 -11.10 -5.07
C PHE A 38 8.58 -11.93 -4.50
N THR A 39 8.42 -13.25 -4.50
CA THR A 39 9.39 -14.21 -3.96
C THR A 39 10.08 -15.04 -5.05
N SER A 40 9.55 -15.02 -6.27
CA SER A 40 10.17 -15.58 -7.48
C SER A 40 9.95 -14.66 -8.70
N GLY A 41 10.40 -15.12 -9.87
CA GLY A 41 10.25 -14.40 -11.13
C GLY A 41 11.23 -13.25 -11.32
N ALA A 42 11.01 -12.47 -12.39
CA ALA A 42 11.82 -11.29 -12.71
C ALA A 42 11.65 -10.16 -11.67
N ASN A 43 10.53 -10.16 -10.94
CA ASN A 43 10.24 -9.19 -9.89
C ASN A 43 10.68 -9.66 -8.50
N LYS A 44 11.46 -10.74 -8.35
CA LYS A 44 11.86 -11.27 -7.04
C LYS A 44 12.48 -10.18 -6.15
N GLY A 45 11.94 -10.02 -4.95
CA GLY A 45 12.37 -9.03 -3.97
C GLY A 45 11.68 -7.66 -4.10
N ILE A 46 10.86 -7.43 -5.13
CA ILE A 46 10.08 -6.21 -5.27
C ILE A 46 8.86 -6.28 -4.36
N SER A 47 8.68 -5.23 -3.55
CA SER A 47 7.52 -5.01 -2.70
C SER A 47 6.71 -3.81 -3.21
N THR A 48 5.39 -3.95 -3.26
CA THR A 48 4.46 -2.93 -3.73
C THR A 48 3.17 -2.94 -2.92
N GLU A 49 2.47 -1.82 -2.88
CA GLU A 49 1.17 -1.70 -2.22
C GLU A 49 0.05 -2.29 -3.08
N ILE A 50 -0.90 -2.96 -2.42
CA ILE A 50 -2.13 -3.47 -3.05
C ILE A 50 -3.18 -2.35 -3.01
N LEU A 51 -3.56 -1.86 -4.19
CA LEU A 51 -4.58 -0.83 -4.35
C LEU A 51 -5.98 -1.38 -4.09
N SER A 52 -6.27 -2.56 -4.63
CA SER A 52 -7.56 -3.22 -4.42
C SER A 52 -7.41 -4.73 -4.45
N PHE A 53 -8.18 -5.41 -3.59
CA PHE A 53 -8.28 -6.86 -3.57
C PHE A 53 -9.73 -7.30 -3.73
N GLN A 54 -10.01 -8.00 -4.82
CA GLN A 54 -11.30 -8.59 -5.13
C GLN A 54 -11.06 -10.01 -5.64
N SER A 55 -11.11 -10.99 -4.74
CA SER A 55 -10.79 -12.38 -5.08
C SER A 55 -11.46 -12.85 -6.38
N PRO A 56 -10.70 -13.39 -7.36
CA PRO A 56 -9.26 -13.71 -7.33
C PRO A 56 -8.32 -12.61 -7.85
N GLU A 57 -8.86 -11.44 -8.20
CA GLU A 57 -8.12 -10.31 -8.78
C GLU A 57 -7.38 -9.47 -7.71
N ILE A 58 -6.15 -9.13 -8.04
CA ILE A 58 -5.24 -8.31 -7.25
C ILE A 58 -4.79 -7.14 -8.13
N GLN A 59 -5.02 -5.93 -7.65
CA GLN A 59 -4.57 -4.70 -8.31
C GLN A 59 -3.51 -4.00 -7.45
N LEU A 60 -2.40 -3.65 -8.07
CA LEU A 60 -1.30 -2.93 -7.47
C LEU A 60 -1.46 -1.42 -7.59
N ALA A 61 -0.91 -0.68 -6.63
CA ALA A 61 -0.91 0.79 -6.65
C ALA A 61 0.09 1.37 -7.67
N LEU A 62 1.16 0.64 -7.96
CA LEU A 62 2.20 1.03 -8.90
C LEU A 62 2.47 -0.09 -9.91
N PRO A 63 2.86 0.24 -11.15
CA PRO A 63 3.30 -0.74 -12.13
C PRO A 63 4.59 -1.42 -11.69
N LEU A 64 4.67 -2.72 -11.97
CA LEU A 64 5.88 -3.51 -11.75
C LEU A 64 6.97 -3.09 -12.74
N PRO A 65 8.26 -3.14 -12.33
CA PRO A 65 9.37 -2.82 -13.20
C PRO A 65 9.55 -3.84 -14.34
N PHE A 66 9.16 -5.09 -14.11
CA PHE A 66 9.16 -6.15 -15.11
C PHE A 66 7.76 -6.75 -15.23
N THR A 67 7.38 -7.16 -16.45
CA THR A 67 6.12 -7.88 -16.67
C THR A 67 6.11 -9.18 -15.86
N PRO A 68 5.14 -9.39 -14.95
CA PRO A 68 5.03 -10.64 -14.20
C PRO A 68 4.70 -11.81 -15.14
N MET A 69 5.01 -13.04 -14.73
CA MET A 69 4.69 -14.27 -15.46
C MET A 69 3.76 -15.18 -14.66
N ILE A 70 2.95 -16.00 -15.37
CA ILE A 70 2.13 -17.04 -14.72
C ILE A 70 3.09 -18.00 -14.02
N GLY A 71 2.80 -18.32 -12.75
CA GLY A 71 3.65 -19.13 -11.88
C GLY A 71 4.59 -18.32 -10.99
N ASP A 72 4.70 -17.00 -11.16
CA ASP A 72 5.46 -16.16 -10.24
C ASP A 72 4.83 -16.20 -8.85
N ALA A 73 5.66 -16.45 -7.84
CA ALA A 73 5.27 -16.60 -6.45
C ALA A 73 5.39 -15.27 -5.72
N TYR A 74 4.44 -14.99 -4.84
CA TYR A 74 4.38 -13.77 -4.05
C TYR A 74 3.92 -14.07 -2.62
N SER A 75 4.21 -13.14 -1.72
CA SER A 75 3.67 -13.08 -0.36
C SER A 75 2.90 -11.77 -0.20
N MET A 76 1.65 -11.83 0.23
CA MET A 76 0.82 -10.66 0.52
C MET A 76 0.53 -10.57 2.01
N THR A 77 0.60 -9.35 2.55
CA THR A 77 0.29 -9.07 3.95
C THR A 77 -0.98 -8.24 4.02
N GLN A 78 -1.88 -8.59 4.94
CA GLN A 78 -3.14 -7.86 5.16
C GLN A 78 -2.88 -6.38 5.40
N GLY A 79 -3.65 -5.53 4.72
CA GLY A 79 -3.59 -4.09 4.90
C GLY A 79 -4.24 -3.65 6.21
N CYS A 80 -3.90 -2.44 6.64
CA CYS A 80 -4.69 -1.68 7.60
C CYS A 80 -4.94 -0.32 6.98
N ASP A 81 -6.19 0.11 7.04
CA ASP A 81 -6.80 1.31 6.47
C ASP A 81 -6.22 2.64 7.01
N ARG A 82 -5.09 2.60 7.74
CA ARG A 82 -4.43 3.72 8.43
C ARG A 82 -5.37 4.62 9.24
N SER A 83 -6.61 4.18 9.49
CA SER A 83 -7.50 4.74 10.47
C SER A 83 -6.90 4.47 11.85
N PHE A 84 -6.75 5.53 12.64
CA PHE A 84 -6.04 5.51 13.93
C PHE A 84 -6.59 4.42 14.87
N THR A 85 -7.88 4.09 14.77
CA THR A 85 -8.56 3.03 15.52
C THR A 85 -8.15 1.62 15.11
N THR A 86 -7.99 1.32 13.81
CA THR A 86 -7.69 -0.03 13.30
C THR A 86 -6.18 -0.32 13.31
N CYS A 87 -5.36 0.68 13.02
CA CYS A 87 -3.89 0.54 12.97
C CYS A 87 -3.28 0.40 14.37
N SER A 88 -3.81 1.13 15.36
CA SER A 88 -3.35 1.10 16.76
C SER A 88 -3.60 -0.26 17.44
N THR A 89 -4.77 -0.87 17.22
CA THR A 89 -5.07 -2.21 17.77
C THR A 89 -4.34 -3.35 17.07
N ARG A 90 -3.87 -3.15 15.82
CA ARG A 90 -3.37 -4.26 14.99
C ARG A 90 -1.87 -4.31 14.75
N PHE A 91 -1.12 -3.21 14.80
CA PHE A 91 0.25 -3.23 14.27
C PHE A 91 1.36 -2.57 15.10
N ASN A 92 1.07 -1.93 16.24
CA ASN A 92 2.07 -1.34 17.16
C ASN A 92 3.32 -0.73 16.45
N ASN A 93 3.10 -0.07 15.31
CA ASN A 93 4.13 0.44 14.41
C ASN A 93 3.87 1.93 14.17
N ALA A 94 3.80 2.68 15.28
CA ALA A 94 3.77 4.14 15.27
C ALA A 94 5.07 4.75 14.68
N LEU A 95 6.15 3.96 14.57
CA LEU A 95 7.49 4.44 14.17
C LEU A 95 7.76 4.49 12.65
N ASN A 96 6.91 3.90 11.81
CA ASN A 96 7.09 3.92 10.34
C ASN A 96 6.05 4.80 9.62
N PHE A 97 5.39 5.71 10.34
CA PHE A 97 4.52 6.70 9.74
C PHE A 97 5.37 7.80 9.08
N ARG A 98 5.68 7.64 7.78
CA ARG A 98 6.26 8.69 6.91
C ARG A 98 5.18 9.52 6.21
N GLY A 99 4.12 9.88 6.93
CA GLY A 99 3.34 11.06 6.54
C GLY A 99 4.11 12.28 7.04
N GLU A 100 4.38 13.26 6.20
CA GLU A 100 4.82 14.57 6.67
C GLU A 100 3.64 15.22 7.42
N PRO A 101 3.61 15.26 8.76
CA PRO A 101 2.48 15.86 9.48
C PRO A 101 2.64 17.39 9.55
N HIS A 102 3.70 17.94 8.95
CA HIS A 102 4.08 19.32 9.13
C HIS A 102 4.78 19.84 7.87
N ILE A 103 4.03 19.97 6.76
CA ILE A 103 4.25 21.16 5.94
C ILE A 103 3.44 22.24 6.64
N PRO A 104 4.07 23.21 7.33
CA PRO A 104 3.36 24.43 7.69
C PRO A 104 2.81 24.97 6.37
N GLY A 105 1.49 25.07 6.26
CA GLY A 105 0.87 25.82 5.17
C GLY A 105 1.57 27.17 5.08
N THR A 106 1.83 27.64 3.87
CA THR A 106 2.61 28.84 3.55
C THR A 106 2.17 30.03 4.41
N ASP A 107 2.74 30.12 5.60
CA ASP A 107 2.45 31.16 6.56
C ASP A 107 3.25 32.39 6.13
N ARG A 108 2.54 33.50 5.94
CA ARG A 108 3.05 34.86 6.10
C ARG A 108 4.24 35.28 5.23
N LEU A 109 3.99 35.54 3.94
CA LEU A 109 4.86 36.42 3.13
C LEU A 109 4.20 37.74 2.70
N LEU A 110 3.05 38.11 3.30
CA LEU A 110 2.39 39.40 3.06
C LEU A 110 2.05 40.15 4.37
N GLU A 111 3.01 40.28 5.28
CA GLU A 111 2.98 41.37 6.27
C GLU A 111 4.23 42.23 6.13
N THR A 112 4.09 43.33 5.40
CA THR A 112 5.10 44.39 5.36
C THR A 112 4.90 45.32 6.55
N ALA A 113 5.97 45.65 7.27
CA ALA A 113 5.98 46.50 8.45
C ALA A 113 5.75 48.00 8.16
N ALA A 114 4.64 48.39 7.54
CA ALA A 114 4.37 49.78 7.15
C ALA A 114 3.09 50.44 7.70
N THR A 115 2.21 49.73 8.42
CA THR A 115 1.00 50.37 9.00
C THR A 115 0.82 50.05 10.48
N ARG A 116 1.86 50.36 11.26
CA ARG A 116 1.74 50.46 12.72
C ARG A 116 0.78 51.62 13.02
N GLN A 117 -0.41 51.30 13.53
CA GLN A 117 -1.41 52.27 14.01
C GLN A 117 -0.73 53.33 14.88
N ARG A 118 -0.88 54.60 14.50
CA ARG A 118 -0.84 55.69 15.47
C ARG A 118 -2.27 55.88 15.97
N SER A 119 -2.41 55.71 17.29
CA SER A 119 -3.34 56.35 18.23
C SER A 119 -4.42 57.24 17.65
#